data_AF-A0A9W8DTQ9-F1
#
_entry.id   AF-A0A9W8DTQ9-F1
#
_cell.length_a   1.000
_cell.length_b   1.000
_cell.length_c   1.000
_cell.angle_alpha   90.00
_cell.angle_beta   90.00
_cell.angle_gamma   90.00
#
_symmetry.space_group_name_H-M   'P 1'
#
loop_
_entity.id
_entity.type
_entity.pdbx_description
1 polymer ?
#
loop_
_entity_poly.entity_id
_entity_poly.type
_entity_poly.pdbx_seq_one_letter_code
_entity_poly.pdbx_strand_id
1 'polypeptide(L)'
;MPPTTDRKSLQGALVGFCNPLLDISATGTEALLEKYGLDADSQILAEEKHKGIYDDLINSYNPDFLVGGAGQNTLRGAQRLLPSNSTIFFGAVGKDENAQRLKDAATRDGLRVQYMETPDVKTGVCAVCVTGHKRSLCTDLLAANTYDVSHVKQAENWKIIEDAKFYYVTGYFFTVSPETIETVAKHSLEAKKTFIINLSAPFVPEFYTENVRKTIPYVDILFGNESEAKAFSKSFGFETDNIEKIAHLIAHMPKHDTSRPRVVIITQGADSTIVATQNSDDIQTFPTNPIPSEEIADTNGAGDAFSAGFLSQFVLGRSFVDSIEAGNWLAGKVIREVGPTYPEQDLVFEPTGKLTPSVKSISA
;
A
#
# COMPACT_ATOMS: atom_id res chain seq x y z
N MET A 1 -1.12 -18.18 -18.69
CA MET A 1 -2.59 -18.08 -18.53
C MET A 1 -2.90 -18.12 -17.05
N PRO A 2 -3.65 -17.15 -16.50
CA PRO A 2 -4.05 -17.21 -15.11
C PRO A 2 -5.03 -18.38 -14.91
N PRO A 3 -4.92 -19.15 -13.82
CA PRO A 3 -5.85 -20.24 -13.53
C PRO A 3 -7.24 -19.67 -13.22
N THR A 4 -8.28 -20.23 -13.82
CA THR A 4 -9.68 -19.89 -13.51
C THR A 4 -10.00 -20.29 -12.07
N THR A 5 -10.11 -19.32 -11.17
CA THR A 5 -10.39 -19.55 -9.74
C THR A 5 -11.89 -19.69 -9.49
N ASP A 6 -12.30 -20.87 -8.99
CA ASP A 6 -13.62 -21.08 -8.38
C ASP A 6 -13.82 -20.05 -7.25
N ARG A 7 -14.99 -19.41 -7.16
CA ARG A 7 -15.29 -18.36 -6.16
C ARG A 7 -15.15 -18.86 -4.71
N LYS A 8 -15.36 -20.16 -4.43
CA LYS A 8 -15.08 -20.74 -3.10
C LYS A 8 -13.57 -20.80 -2.78
N SER A 9 -12.72 -20.79 -3.80
CA SER A 9 -11.26 -20.92 -3.66
C SER A 9 -10.56 -19.61 -3.25
N LEU A 10 -11.30 -18.51 -3.08
CA LEU A 10 -10.72 -17.19 -2.78
C LEU A 10 -10.91 -16.74 -1.32
N GLN A 11 -11.61 -17.51 -0.48
CA GLN A 11 -11.75 -17.16 0.94
C GLN A 11 -10.37 -17.09 1.62
N GLY A 12 -10.04 -15.94 2.20
CA GLY A 12 -8.75 -15.67 2.82
C GLY A 12 -7.55 -15.74 1.88
N ALA A 13 -7.76 -15.65 0.55
CA ALA A 13 -6.69 -15.84 -0.41
C ALA A 13 -5.67 -14.69 -0.43
N LEU A 14 -6.06 -13.47 -0.06
CA LEU A 14 -5.19 -12.30 0.00
C LEU A 14 -4.97 -11.86 1.45
N VAL A 15 -3.74 -12.03 1.95
CA VAL A 15 -3.34 -11.61 3.29
C VAL A 15 -2.48 -10.36 3.21
N GLY A 16 -2.84 -9.34 3.99
CA GLY A 16 -2.15 -8.05 4.06
C GLY A 16 -1.44 -7.83 5.39
N PHE A 17 -0.29 -7.16 5.38
CA PHE A 17 0.42 -6.70 6.58
C PHE A 17 0.77 -5.21 6.47
N CYS A 18 0.36 -4.42 7.48
CA CYS A 18 0.69 -3.01 7.62
C CYS A 18 0.39 -2.55 9.06
N ASN A 19 0.64 -1.27 9.30
CA ASN A 19 0.27 -0.55 10.52
C ASN A 19 -1.19 -0.05 10.39
N PRO A 20 -2.13 -0.53 11.20
CA PRO A 20 -3.48 0.03 11.27
C PRO A 20 -3.43 1.35 12.06
N LEU A 21 -3.96 2.42 11.47
CA LEU A 21 -3.84 3.79 11.99
C LEU A 21 -5.16 4.53 11.89
N LEU A 22 -5.45 5.38 12.87
CA LEU A 22 -6.50 6.39 12.74
C LEU A 22 -5.90 7.69 12.21
N ASP A 23 -6.43 8.19 11.11
CA ASP A 23 -6.01 9.46 10.53
C ASP A 23 -6.78 10.60 11.21
N ILE A 24 -6.06 11.62 11.66
CA ILE A 24 -6.57 12.88 12.18
C ILE A 24 -6.28 13.91 11.10
N SER A 25 -7.27 14.16 10.24
CA SER A 25 -7.10 14.95 9.02
C SER A 25 -7.74 16.32 9.16
N ALA A 26 -7.02 17.37 8.80
CA ALA A 26 -7.60 18.70 8.70
C ALA A 26 -6.95 19.54 7.61
N THR A 27 -7.68 20.56 7.18
CA THR A 27 -7.09 21.65 6.37
C THR A 27 -6.16 22.46 7.26
N GLY A 28 -4.85 22.28 7.06
CA GLY A 28 -3.80 22.96 7.81
C GLY A 28 -3.36 24.28 7.15
N THR A 29 -2.25 24.81 7.62
CA THR A 29 -1.59 26.00 7.05
C THR A 29 -0.10 25.76 6.88
N GLU A 30 0.56 26.51 6.00
CA GLU A 30 2.03 26.47 5.88
C GLU A 30 2.71 26.78 7.22
N ALA A 31 2.15 27.69 8.03
CA ALA A 31 2.65 27.97 9.37
C ALA A 31 2.57 26.77 10.33
N LEU A 32 1.57 25.89 10.18
CA LEU A 32 1.48 24.64 10.94
C LEU A 32 2.57 23.66 10.51
N LEU A 33 2.81 23.53 9.20
CA LEU A 33 3.89 22.70 8.67
C LEU A 33 5.25 23.19 9.16
N GLU A 34 5.53 24.50 9.06
CA GLU A 34 6.75 25.12 9.57
C GLU A 34 6.94 24.91 11.07
N LYS A 35 5.87 25.07 11.88
CA LYS A 35 5.91 24.86 13.34
C LYS A 35 6.43 23.47 13.72
N TYR A 36 6.06 22.45 12.95
CA TYR A 36 6.46 21.07 13.20
C TYR A 36 7.59 20.57 12.29
N GLY A 37 8.14 21.43 11.43
CA GLY A 37 9.24 21.07 10.51
C GLY A 37 8.84 20.01 9.49
N LEU A 38 7.60 20.08 8.97
CA LEU A 38 7.06 19.17 7.98
C LEU A 38 7.18 19.75 6.58
N ASP A 39 7.65 18.95 5.62
CA ASP A 39 7.58 19.30 4.20
C ASP A 39 6.17 19.01 3.66
N ALA A 40 5.71 19.84 2.72
CA ALA A 40 4.47 19.56 1.99
C ALA A 40 4.61 18.28 1.15
N ASP A 41 3.57 17.46 1.13
CA ASP A 41 3.54 16.18 0.39
C ASP A 41 4.52 15.09 0.91
N SER A 42 4.97 15.23 2.16
CA SER A 42 5.89 14.26 2.79
C SER A 42 5.17 13.26 3.69
N GLN A 43 5.81 12.12 3.94
CA GLN A 43 5.34 11.11 4.89
C GLN A 43 6.49 10.76 5.84
N ILE A 44 6.30 11.02 7.14
CA ILE A 44 7.32 10.80 8.17
C ILE A 44 6.78 10.04 9.38
N LEU A 45 7.70 9.49 10.18
CA LEU A 45 7.41 9.01 11.52
C LEU A 45 7.57 10.16 12.53
N ALA A 46 6.68 10.23 13.51
CA ALA A 46 6.69 11.25 14.54
C ALA A 46 7.90 11.10 15.48
N GLU A 47 8.56 12.22 15.73
CA GLU A 47 9.59 12.39 16.76
C GLU A 47 8.96 13.17 17.92
N GLU A 48 9.70 13.37 19.02
CA GLU A 48 9.20 14.13 20.16
C GLU A 48 8.74 15.54 19.78
N LYS A 49 9.48 16.22 18.89
CA LYS A 49 9.13 17.56 18.39
C LYS A 49 7.79 17.59 17.63
N HIS A 50 7.35 16.46 17.08
CA HIS A 50 6.12 16.35 16.30
C HIS A 50 4.88 16.11 17.17
N LYS A 51 5.01 15.59 18.39
CA LYS A 51 3.88 15.09 19.20
C LYS A 51 2.77 16.13 19.44
N GLY A 52 3.11 17.42 19.51
CA GLY A 52 2.12 18.47 19.68
C GLY A 52 1.14 18.63 18.52
N ILE A 53 1.45 18.12 17.32
CA ILE A 53 0.62 18.32 16.13
C ILE A 53 -0.76 17.70 16.26
N TYR A 54 -0.88 16.55 16.95
CA TYR A 54 -2.15 15.85 17.12
C TYR A 54 -3.12 16.69 17.95
N ASP A 55 -2.64 17.29 19.05
CA ASP A 55 -3.44 18.16 19.90
C ASP A 55 -3.78 19.49 19.20
N ASP A 56 -2.83 20.05 18.45
CA ASP A 56 -3.07 21.26 17.64
C ASP A 56 -4.22 21.03 16.64
N LEU A 57 -4.17 19.94 15.88
CA LEU A 57 -5.20 19.57 14.91
C LEU A 57 -6.56 19.43 15.61
N ILE A 58 -6.64 18.63 16.67
CA ILE A 58 -7.88 18.37 17.43
C ILE A 58 -8.48 19.66 17.99
N ASN A 59 -7.65 20.52 18.58
CA ASN A 59 -8.14 21.68 19.31
C ASN A 59 -8.36 22.92 18.43
N SER A 60 -7.69 23.03 17.29
CA SER A 60 -7.62 24.28 16.52
C SER A 60 -8.03 24.17 15.05
N TYR A 61 -8.14 22.96 14.48
CA TYR A 61 -8.35 22.78 13.04
C TYR A 61 -9.59 21.94 12.67
N ASN A 62 -10.44 21.59 13.64
CA ASN A 62 -11.70 20.85 13.44
C ASN A 62 -11.53 19.62 12.53
N PRO A 63 -10.75 18.61 12.96
CA PRO A 63 -10.33 17.53 12.09
C PRO A 63 -11.43 16.51 11.86
N ASP A 64 -11.33 15.82 10.73
CA ASP A 64 -11.99 14.56 10.47
C ASP A 64 -11.17 13.40 11.06
N PHE A 65 -11.86 12.41 11.63
CA PHE A 65 -11.24 11.18 12.11
C PHE A 65 -11.55 10.05 11.13
N LEU A 66 -10.54 9.69 10.34
CA LEU A 66 -10.69 8.75 9.23
C LEU A 66 -9.96 7.44 9.53
N VAL A 67 -10.48 6.35 8.99
CA VAL A 67 -9.83 5.02 9.11
C VAL A 67 -8.73 4.93 8.07
N GLY A 68 -7.49 4.81 8.53
CA GLY A 68 -6.30 4.80 7.70
C GLY A 68 -5.46 3.53 7.85
N GLY A 69 -4.17 3.68 7.56
CA GLY A 69 -3.20 2.60 7.44
C GLY A 69 -3.16 2.02 6.02
N ALA A 70 -2.09 2.27 5.28
CA ALA A 70 -2.00 2.01 3.84
C ALA A 70 -2.42 0.59 3.41
N GLY A 71 -1.93 -0.44 4.11
CA GLY A 71 -2.29 -1.82 3.81
C GLY A 71 -3.73 -2.17 4.19
N GLN A 72 -4.28 -1.55 5.22
CA GLN A 72 -5.68 -1.72 5.60
C GLN A 72 -6.59 -1.03 4.57
N ASN A 73 -6.26 0.18 4.14
CA ASN A 73 -6.95 0.88 3.05
C ASN A 73 -6.96 0.02 1.80
N THR A 74 -5.80 -0.51 1.40
CA THR A 74 -5.66 -1.39 0.23
C THR A 74 -6.57 -2.63 0.34
N LEU A 75 -6.54 -3.32 1.48
CA LEU A 75 -7.27 -4.58 1.67
C LEU A 75 -8.79 -4.37 1.84
N ARG A 76 -9.22 -3.23 2.40
CA ARG A 76 -10.63 -2.80 2.42
C ARG A 76 -11.14 -2.59 1.00
N GLY A 77 -10.40 -1.81 0.18
CA GLY A 77 -10.77 -1.56 -1.21
C GLY A 77 -10.80 -2.82 -2.06
N ALA A 78 -9.78 -3.67 -1.93
CA ALA A 78 -9.72 -4.94 -2.65
C ALA A 78 -10.91 -5.84 -2.28
N GLN A 79 -11.29 -5.89 -1.00
CA GLN A 79 -12.42 -6.70 -0.54
C GLN A 79 -13.75 -6.23 -1.14
N ARG A 80 -13.96 -4.93 -1.32
CA ARG A 80 -15.18 -4.40 -1.94
C ARG A 80 -15.35 -4.81 -3.41
N LEU A 81 -14.27 -5.22 -4.07
CA LEU A 81 -14.26 -5.72 -5.45
C LEU A 81 -14.15 -7.25 -5.54
N LEU A 82 -13.90 -7.92 -4.41
CA LEU A 82 -13.71 -9.37 -4.33
C LEU A 82 -14.94 -10.07 -3.72
N PRO A 83 -15.09 -11.39 -3.93
CA PRO A 83 -16.06 -12.16 -3.16
C PRO A 83 -15.87 -11.98 -1.66
N SER A 84 -16.94 -12.06 -0.88
CA SER A 84 -16.90 -11.87 0.56
C SER A 84 -15.86 -12.78 1.25
N ASN A 85 -15.21 -12.26 2.29
CA ASN A 85 -14.17 -12.95 3.07
C ASN A 85 -12.92 -13.35 2.27
N SER A 86 -12.59 -12.66 1.18
CA SER A 86 -11.39 -12.94 0.37
C SER A 86 -10.11 -12.36 0.97
N THR A 87 -10.22 -11.30 1.76
CA THR A 87 -9.06 -10.58 2.30
C THR A 87 -8.96 -10.72 3.82
N ILE A 88 -7.72 -10.77 4.32
CA ILE A 88 -7.41 -10.79 5.76
C ILE A 88 -6.26 -9.81 6.02
N PHE A 89 -6.38 -8.98 7.04
CA PHE A 89 -5.38 -7.98 7.40
C PHE A 89 -4.77 -8.24 8.78
N PHE A 90 -3.44 -8.26 8.85
CA PHE A 90 -2.67 -8.34 10.10
C PHE A 90 -2.01 -7.01 10.43
N GLY A 91 -2.04 -6.67 11.72
CA GLY A 91 -1.46 -5.46 12.29
C GLY A 91 -1.61 -5.46 13.80
N ALA A 92 -1.14 -4.41 14.50
CA ALA A 92 -1.30 -4.29 15.95
C ALA A 92 -2.05 -3.00 16.31
N VAL A 93 -2.96 -3.10 17.29
CA VAL A 93 -3.81 -2.02 17.77
C VAL A 93 -3.81 -1.98 19.30
N GLY A 94 -4.22 -0.85 19.86
CA GLY A 94 -4.47 -0.75 21.30
C GLY A 94 -5.79 -1.42 21.69
N LYS A 95 -6.14 -1.37 22.97
CA LYS A 95 -7.49 -1.74 23.43
C LYS A 95 -8.30 -0.49 23.75
N ASP A 96 -8.62 0.27 22.70
CA ASP A 96 -9.28 1.56 22.79
C ASP A 96 -10.35 1.78 21.71
N GLU A 97 -11.02 2.94 21.77
CA GLU A 97 -12.08 3.30 20.83
C GLU A 97 -11.56 3.41 19.39
N ASN A 98 -10.32 3.82 19.20
CA ASN A 98 -9.70 3.90 17.88
C ASN A 98 -9.57 2.51 17.27
N ALA A 99 -9.10 1.51 18.02
CA ALA A 99 -9.07 0.12 17.57
C ALA A 99 -10.46 -0.38 17.13
N GLN A 100 -11.49 -0.04 17.90
CA GLN A 100 -12.87 -0.41 17.57
C GLN A 100 -13.34 0.27 16.27
N ARG A 101 -13.06 1.57 16.07
CA ARG A 101 -13.39 2.29 14.82
C ARG A 101 -12.72 1.65 13.60
N LEU A 102 -11.45 1.25 13.71
CA LEU A 102 -10.72 0.56 12.65
C LEU A 102 -11.37 -0.80 12.32
N LYS A 103 -11.71 -1.59 13.35
CA LYS A 103 -12.38 -2.88 13.21
C LYS A 103 -13.77 -2.77 12.60
N ASP A 104 -14.55 -1.77 12.99
CA ASP A 104 -15.91 -1.54 12.47
C ASP A 104 -15.88 -1.17 10.99
N ALA A 105 -14.97 -0.29 10.59
CA ALA A 105 -14.80 0.06 9.18
C ALA A 105 -14.31 -1.12 8.33
N ALA A 106 -13.35 -1.91 8.84
CA ALA A 106 -12.93 -3.14 8.17
C ALA A 106 -14.09 -4.12 8.00
N THR A 107 -14.90 -4.32 9.06
CA THR A 107 -16.08 -5.20 9.03
C THR A 107 -17.13 -4.71 8.03
N ARG A 108 -17.39 -3.41 7.98
CA ARG A 108 -18.31 -2.78 7.02
C ARG A 108 -17.89 -3.03 5.57
N ASP A 109 -16.59 -2.96 5.28
CA ASP A 109 -16.04 -3.23 3.95
C ASP A 109 -15.84 -4.75 3.68
N GLY A 110 -16.20 -5.61 4.64
CA GLY A 110 -16.07 -7.07 4.55
C GLY A 110 -14.67 -7.61 4.78
N LEU A 111 -13.72 -6.78 5.19
CA LEU A 111 -12.33 -7.15 5.49
C LEU A 111 -12.28 -7.88 6.84
N ARG A 112 -11.67 -9.07 6.86
CA ARG A 112 -11.33 -9.76 8.10
C ARG A 112 -10.05 -9.17 8.68
N VAL A 113 -10.06 -8.84 9.96
CA VAL A 113 -8.87 -8.35 10.67
C VAL A 113 -8.36 -9.40 11.65
N GLN A 114 -7.04 -9.56 11.70
CA GLN A 114 -6.31 -10.30 12.72
C GLN A 114 -5.33 -9.38 13.42
N TYR A 115 -5.89 -8.48 14.22
CA TYR A 115 -5.09 -7.59 15.02
C TYR A 115 -4.44 -8.32 16.20
N MET A 116 -3.20 -7.98 16.48
CA MET A 116 -2.59 -8.16 17.78
C MET A 116 -3.07 -7.00 18.68
N GLU A 117 -3.72 -7.31 19.81
CA GLU A 117 -4.16 -6.28 20.75
C GLU A 117 -3.09 -6.05 21.83
N THR A 118 -2.71 -4.80 22.04
CA THR A 118 -1.76 -4.37 23.07
C THR A 118 -2.46 -3.44 24.07
N PRO A 119 -3.02 -3.94 25.20
CA PRO A 119 -3.95 -3.19 26.04
C PRO A 119 -3.37 -1.90 26.65
N ASP A 120 -2.08 -1.86 26.94
CA ASP A 120 -1.43 -0.75 27.65
C ASP A 120 -0.89 0.35 26.71
N VAL A 121 -1.09 0.22 25.40
CA VAL A 121 -0.63 1.18 24.39
C VAL A 121 -1.81 1.62 23.54
N LYS A 122 -1.92 2.93 23.28
CA LYS A 122 -2.96 3.47 22.41
C LYS A 122 -2.76 3.02 20.95
N THR A 123 -3.86 2.89 20.22
CA THR A 123 -3.83 2.66 18.76
C THR A 123 -3.09 3.79 18.05
N GLY A 124 -2.28 3.43 17.04
CA GLY A 124 -1.50 4.39 16.26
C GLY A 124 -2.36 5.41 15.53
N VAL A 125 -1.78 6.59 15.31
CA VAL A 125 -2.45 7.73 14.69
C VAL A 125 -1.58 8.37 13.61
N CYS A 126 -2.20 8.96 12.59
CA CYS A 126 -1.52 9.76 11.57
C CYS A 126 -2.12 11.16 11.55
N ALA A 127 -1.30 12.19 11.75
CA ALA A 127 -1.72 13.57 11.52
C ALA A 127 -1.62 13.82 10.01
N VAL A 128 -2.74 14.20 9.40
CA VAL A 128 -2.83 14.48 7.96
C VAL A 128 -3.11 15.97 7.79
N CYS A 129 -2.05 16.73 7.48
CA CYS A 129 -2.14 18.15 7.22
C CYS A 129 -2.37 18.40 5.72
N VAL A 130 -3.56 18.88 5.36
CA VAL A 130 -3.92 19.20 3.98
C VAL A 130 -3.59 20.67 3.69
N THR A 131 -2.73 20.94 2.71
CA THR A 131 -2.45 22.29 2.19
C THR A 131 -2.65 22.34 0.68
N GLY A 132 -3.76 22.95 0.24
CA GLY A 132 -4.19 22.90 -1.16
C GLY A 132 -4.48 21.47 -1.60
N HIS A 133 -3.73 20.96 -2.58
CA HIS A 133 -3.82 19.56 -3.04
C HIS A 133 -2.69 18.66 -2.51
N LYS A 134 -1.88 19.12 -1.55
CA LYS A 134 -0.78 18.36 -0.95
C LYS A 134 -1.14 17.88 0.44
N ARG A 135 -0.56 16.75 0.84
CA ARG A 135 -0.79 16.15 2.16
C ARG A 135 0.52 15.80 2.84
N SER A 136 0.76 16.40 4.00
CA SER A 136 1.89 16.05 4.86
C SER A 136 1.40 15.11 5.97
N LEU A 137 1.99 13.92 6.04
CA LEU A 137 1.59 12.85 6.94
C LEU A 137 2.66 12.67 8.03
N CYS A 138 2.25 12.81 9.30
CA CYS A 138 3.11 12.59 10.46
C CYS A 138 2.54 11.47 11.34
N THR A 139 3.16 10.30 11.28
CA THR A 139 2.63 9.06 11.87
C THR A 139 3.26 8.74 13.22
N ASP A 140 2.42 8.58 14.25
CA ASP A 140 2.81 8.00 15.53
C ASP A 140 2.28 6.56 15.62
N LEU A 141 3.19 5.59 15.49
CA LEU A 141 2.82 4.18 15.34
C LEU A 141 2.20 3.60 16.62
N LEU A 142 2.61 4.05 17.80
CA LEU A 142 2.12 3.59 19.10
C LEU A 142 1.95 2.05 19.14
N ALA A 143 0.73 1.52 19.33
CA ALA A 143 0.48 0.08 19.39
C ALA A 143 0.87 -0.66 18.10
N ALA A 144 0.80 -0.03 16.93
CA ALA A 144 1.26 -0.66 15.69
C ALA A 144 2.75 -1.03 15.77
N ASN A 145 3.56 -0.22 16.44
CA ASN A 145 4.99 -0.48 16.65
C ASN A 145 5.28 -1.65 17.59
N THR A 146 4.27 -2.18 18.26
CA THR A 146 4.41 -3.31 19.19
C THR A 146 4.22 -4.66 18.54
N TYR A 147 3.83 -4.71 17.25
CA TYR A 147 3.58 -5.96 16.54
C TYR A 147 4.79 -6.90 16.62
N ASP A 148 4.56 -8.09 17.14
CA ASP A 148 5.60 -9.10 17.30
C ASP A 148 5.38 -10.27 16.32
N VAL A 149 6.49 -10.81 15.79
CA VAL A 149 6.46 -11.94 14.86
C VAL A 149 5.81 -13.19 15.46
N SER A 150 5.82 -13.35 16.79
CA SER A 150 5.16 -14.46 17.46
C SER A 150 3.66 -14.49 17.18
N HIS A 151 3.01 -13.34 16.97
CA HIS A 151 1.58 -13.26 16.63
C HIS A 151 1.26 -14.00 15.33
N VAL A 152 2.02 -13.77 14.26
CA VAL A 152 1.80 -14.48 12.99
C VAL A 152 2.21 -15.96 13.07
N LYS A 153 3.17 -16.30 13.94
CA LYS A 153 3.66 -17.67 14.15
C LYS A 153 2.75 -18.54 15.06
N GLN A 154 1.77 -17.95 15.74
CA GLN A 154 0.73 -18.71 16.46
C GLN A 154 0.04 -19.69 15.50
N ALA A 155 -0.27 -20.91 15.95
CA ALA A 155 -0.71 -21.98 15.05
C ALA A 155 -1.97 -21.61 14.24
N GLU A 156 -2.94 -20.94 14.88
CA GLU A 156 -4.17 -20.47 14.27
C GLU A 156 -3.95 -19.37 13.23
N ASN A 157 -3.00 -18.47 13.47
CA ASN A 157 -2.66 -17.38 12.55
C ASN A 157 -1.78 -17.89 11.42
N TRP A 158 -0.85 -18.79 11.71
CA TRP A 158 -0.02 -19.42 10.70
C TRP A 158 -0.85 -20.24 9.72
N LYS A 159 -1.93 -20.89 10.19
CA LYS A 159 -2.87 -21.58 9.32
C LYS A 159 -3.49 -20.66 8.26
N ILE A 160 -3.76 -19.39 8.61
CA ILE A 160 -4.24 -18.37 7.67
C ILE A 160 -3.18 -18.11 6.60
N ILE A 161 -1.91 -17.99 7.01
CA ILE A 161 -0.78 -17.82 6.09
C ILE A 161 -0.70 -19.04 5.16
N GLU A 162 -0.75 -20.26 5.69
CA GLU A 162 -0.73 -21.49 4.91
C GLU A 162 -1.88 -21.62 3.90
N ASP A 163 -3.06 -21.08 4.19
CA ASP A 163 -4.21 -21.12 3.29
C ASP A 163 -4.21 -20.00 2.24
N ALA A 164 -3.53 -18.89 2.52
CA ALA A 164 -3.45 -17.76 1.61
C ALA A 164 -2.71 -18.11 0.31
N LYS A 165 -3.00 -17.38 -0.77
CA LYS A 165 -2.37 -17.53 -2.08
C LYS A 165 -1.49 -16.33 -2.44
N PHE A 166 -1.84 -15.17 -1.89
CA PHE A 166 -1.21 -13.88 -2.16
C PHE A 166 -0.92 -13.18 -0.84
N TYR A 167 0.27 -12.61 -0.73
CA TYR A 167 0.67 -11.78 0.39
C TYR A 167 0.97 -10.37 -0.11
N TYR A 168 0.36 -9.38 0.52
CA TYR A 168 0.63 -7.97 0.27
C TYR A 168 1.20 -7.32 1.52
N VAL A 169 2.39 -6.75 1.40
CA VAL A 169 3.07 -6.09 2.52
C VAL A 169 3.40 -4.65 2.12
N THR A 170 3.06 -3.68 2.96
CA THR A 170 3.52 -2.30 2.75
C THR A 170 4.94 -2.13 3.27
N GLY A 171 5.74 -1.28 2.63
CA GLY A 171 7.08 -0.90 3.06
C GLY A 171 7.10 -0.27 4.45
N TYR A 172 6.00 0.38 4.88
CA TYR A 172 5.83 0.85 6.25
C TYR A 172 5.99 -0.25 7.31
N PHE A 173 5.76 -1.51 6.97
CA PHE A 173 5.88 -2.60 7.93
C PHE A 173 7.34 -2.97 8.23
N PHE A 174 8.32 -2.49 7.44
CA PHE A 174 9.74 -2.57 7.78
C PHE A 174 10.08 -1.75 9.03
N THR A 175 9.28 -0.73 9.37
CA THR A 175 9.53 0.06 10.58
C THR A 175 9.16 -0.69 11.85
N VAL A 176 8.36 -1.76 11.73
CA VAL A 176 7.76 -2.49 12.85
C VAL A 176 8.28 -3.91 12.93
N SER A 177 8.12 -4.71 11.88
CA SER A 177 8.44 -6.14 11.94
C SER A 177 9.06 -6.68 10.63
N PRO A 178 10.31 -6.29 10.29
CA PRO A 178 11.03 -6.91 9.18
C PRO A 178 11.12 -8.44 9.28
N GLU A 179 11.15 -8.99 10.50
CA GLU A 179 11.19 -10.43 10.71
C GLU A 179 9.91 -11.12 10.21
N THR A 180 8.74 -10.49 10.40
CA THR A 180 7.48 -11.01 9.86
C THR A 180 7.50 -11.00 8.34
N ILE A 181 8.00 -9.93 7.73
CA ILE A 181 8.16 -9.81 6.27
C ILE A 181 9.04 -10.95 5.74
N GLU A 182 10.21 -11.15 6.35
CA GLU A 182 11.13 -12.23 5.97
C GLU A 182 10.51 -13.62 6.16
N THR A 183 9.79 -13.84 7.26
CA THR A 183 9.12 -15.12 7.56
C THR A 183 8.07 -15.45 6.50
N VAL A 184 7.20 -14.49 6.16
CA VAL A 184 6.14 -14.69 5.16
C VAL A 184 6.72 -14.79 3.75
N ALA A 185 7.75 -14.01 3.42
CA ALA A 185 8.42 -14.05 2.11
C ALA A 185 9.06 -15.43 1.84
N LYS A 186 9.77 -15.99 2.82
CA LYS A 186 10.35 -17.35 2.73
C LYS A 186 9.27 -18.41 2.56
N HIS A 187 8.23 -18.37 3.38
CA HIS A 187 7.11 -19.30 3.23
C HIS A 187 6.43 -19.17 1.86
N SER A 188 6.27 -17.95 1.34
CA SER A 188 5.70 -17.71 0.01
C SER A 188 6.52 -18.39 -1.09
N LEU A 189 7.86 -18.28 -1.02
CA LEU A 189 8.77 -18.96 -1.94
C LEU A 189 8.63 -20.49 -1.86
N GLU A 190 8.72 -21.05 -0.65
CA GLU A 190 8.65 -22.50 -0.40
C GLU A 190 7.32 -23.09 -0.87
N ALA A 191 6.21 -22.39 -0.60
CA ALA A 191 4.86 -22.80 -0.96
C ALA A 191 4.43 -22.38 -2.38
N LYS A 192 5.32 -21.76 -3.17
CA LYS A 192 5.04 -21.24 -4.53
C LYS A 192 3.83 -20.32 -4.58
N LYS A 193 3.67 -19.46 -3.58
CA LYS A 193 2.65 -18.40 -3.52
C LYS A 193 3.20 -17.08 -4.06
N THR A 194 2.35 -16.07 -4.17
CA THR A 194 2.75 -14.76 -4.69
C THR A 194 3.03 -13.78 -3.56
N PHE A 195 4.23 -13.20 -3.56
CA PHE A 195 4.64 -12.19 -2.58
C PHE A 195 4.74 -10.80 -3.23
N ILE A 196 3.98 -9.85 -2.68
CA ILE A 196 3.79 -8.50 -3.23
C ILE A 196 4.19 -7.48 -2.18
N ILE A 197 4.97 -6.49 -2.59
CA ILE A 197 5.38 -5.38 -1.72
C ILE A 197 5.06 -4.03 -2.35
N ASN A 198 4.69 -3.05 -1.53
CA ASN A 198 4.62 -1.65 -1.92
C ASN A 198 5.77 -0.88 -1.23
N LEU A 199 6.50 0.01 -1.91
CA LEU A 199 7.60 0.78 -1.31
C LEU A 199 7.12 1.78 -0.25
N SER A 200 5.90 2.30 -0.40
CA SER A 200 5.11 3.07 0.56
C SER A 200 5.58 4.48 0.90
N ALA A 201 6.88 4.73 1.00
CA ALA A 201 7.41 6.09 1.15
C ALA A 201 8.91 6.15 0.81
N PRO A 202 9.44 7.32 0.41
CA PRO A 202 10.87 7.52 0.13
C PRO A 202 11.80 7.08 1.26
N PHE A 203 11.40 7.29 2.52
CA PHE A 203 12.23 6.95 3.67
C PHE A 203 12.45 5.44 3.81
N VAL A 204 11.57 4.60 3.25
CA VAL A 204 11.67 3.14 3.36
C VAL A 204 12.94 2.62 2.68
N PRO A 205 13.17 2.84 1.36
CA PRO A 205 14.44 2.45 0.74
C PRO A 205 15.64 3.25 1.25
N GLU A 206 15.47 4.44 1.84
CA GLU A 206 16.58 5.26 2.39
C GLU A 206 17.09 4.79 3.75
N PHE A 207 16.18 4.42 4.68
CA PHE A 207 16.56 4.07 6.05
C PHE A 207 16.48 2.58 6.34
N TYR A 208 15.70 1.82 5.56
CA TYR A 208 15.55 0.37 5.69
C TYR A 208 16.16 -0.39 4.50
N THR A 209 17.16 0.22 3.85
CA THR A 209 17.78 -0.30 2.62
C THR A 209 18.22 -1.77 2.76
N GLU A 210 18.82 -2.16 3.88
CA GLU A 210 19.27 -3.54 4.09
C GLU A 210 18.09 -4.52 4.18
N ASN A 211 17.00 -4.12 4.85
CA ASN A 211 15.79 -4.94 4.94
C ASN A 211 15.12 -5.07 3.57
N VAL A 212 15.02 -3.98 2.82
CA VAL A 212 14.53 -3.99 1.44
C VAL A 212 15.40 -4.88 0.57
N ARG A 213 16.73 -4.73 0.61
CA ARG A 213 17.70 -5.53 -0.17
C ARG A 213 17.57 -7.02 0.10
N LYS A 214 17.37 -7.42 1.35
CA LYS A 214 17.13 -8.83 1.74
C LYS A 214 15.78 -9.35 1.25
N THR A 215 14.78 -8.48 1.11
CA THR A 215 13.41 -8.87 0.75
C THR A 215 13.19 -8.94 -0.77
N ILE A 216 13.79 -8.04 -1.54
CA ILE A 216 13.62 -7.96 -3.02
C ILE A 216 13.75 -9.33 -3.72
N PRO A 217 14.72 -10.20 -3.39
CA PRO A 217 14.83 -11.53 -4.00
C PRO A 217 13.59 -12.43 -3.90
N TYR A 218 12.66 -12.17 -2.99
CA TYR A 218 11.41 -12.91 -2.82
C TYR A 218 10.22 -12.26 -3.53
N VAL A 219 10.34 -11.00 -3.96
CA VAL A 219 9.22 -10.19 -4.47
C VAL A 219 8.86 -10.58 -5.89
N ASP A 220 7.59 -10.94 -6.11
CA ASP A 220 6.98 -11.19 -7.41
C ASP A 220 6.40 -9.92 -8.03
N ILE A 221 5.75 -9.07 -7.23
CA ILE A 221 5.21 -7.77 -7.68
C ILE A 221 5.65 -6.68 -6.72
N LEU A 222 6.24 -5.61 -7.26
CA LEU A 222 6.63 -4.43 -6.51
C LEU A 222 5.81 -3.23 -6.99
N PHE A 223 5.12 -2.57 -6.07
CA PHE A 223 4.49 -1.27 -6.29
C PHE A 223 5.37 -0.14 -5.73
N GLY A 224 5.26 1.03 -6.35
CA GLY A 224 5.70 2.30 -5.77
C GLY A 224 5.25 3.49 -6.60
N ASN A 225 5.61 4.69 -6.16
CA ASN A 225 5.46 5.91 -6.94
C ASN A 225 6.82 6.45 -7.42
N GLU A 226 6.80 7.54 -8.19
CA GLU A 226 7.99 8.17 -8.77
C GLU A 226 9.00 8.64 -7.72
N SER A 227 8.53 9.14 -6.58
CA SER A 227 9.38 9.62 -5.49
C SER A 227 10.06 8.47 -4.76
N GLU A 228 9.32 7.41 -4.49
CA GLU A 228 9.83 6.16 -3.91
C GLU A 228 10.82 5.46 -4.84
N ALA A 229 10.56 5.46 -6.15
CA ALA A 229 11.47 4.90 -7.15
C ALA A 229 12.80 5.66 -7.19
N LYS A 230 12.76 6.99 -7.16
CA LYS A 230 13.98 7.83 -7.09
C LYS A 230 14.77 7.58 -5.79
N ALA A 231 14.07 7.49 -4.66
CA ALA A 231 14.69 7.14 -3.38
C ALA A 231 15.35 5.75 -3.43
N PHE A 232 14.68 4.75 -4.03
CA PHE A 232 15.25 3.43 -4.27
C PHE A 232 16.53 3.51 -5.13
N SER A 233 16.47 4.22 -6.26
CA SER A 233 17.60 4.39 -7.18
C SER A 233 18.84 4.94 -6.46
N LYS A 234 18.67 5.98 -5.66
CA LYS A 234 19.72 6.58 -4.85
C LYS A 234 20.31 5.60 -3.83
N SER A 235 19.47 4.93 -3.06
CA SER A 235 19.91 4.00 -2.01
C SER A 235 20.56 2.72 -2.53
N PHE A 236 20.20 2.31 -3.76
CA PHE A 236 20.76 1.12 -4.42
C PHE A 236 21.88 1.44 -5.41
N GLY A 237 22.26 2.72 -5.55
CA GLY A 237 23.40 3.13 -6.38
C GLY A 237 23.17 2.97 -7.88
N PHE A 238 21.94 3.15 -8.36
CA PHE A 238 21.61 3.08 -9.79
C PHE A 238 21.94 4.35 -10.57
N GLU A 239 22.23 5.46 -9.87
CA GLU A 239 22.69 6.74 -10.44
C GLU A 239 21.79 7.29 -11.57
N THR A 240 20.47 7.15 -11.45
CA THR A 240 19.52 7.66 -12.44
C THR A 240 18.20 8.10 -11.79
N ASP A 241 17.60 9.18 -12.30
CA ASP A 241 16.25 9.62 -11.92
C ASP A 241 15.18 9.25 -12.96
N ASN A 242 15.57 8.53 -14.02
CA ASN A 242 14.64 8.11 -15.07
C ASN A 242 13.78 6.93 -14.57
N ILE A 243 12.47 7.16 -14.37
CA ILE A 243 11.56 6.18 -13.79
C ILE A 243 11.48 4.87 -14.59
N GLU A 244 11.48 4.93 -15.94
CA GLU A 244 11.51 3.74 -16.80
C GLU A 244 12.76 2.89 -16.53
N LYS A 245 13.93 3.53 -16.45
CA LYS A 245 15.22 2.88 -16.18
C LYS A 245 15.27 2.32 -14.77
N ILE A 246 14.78 3.05 -13.77
CA ILE A 246 14.71 2.58 -12.39
C ILE A 246 13.83 1.33 -12.32
N ALA A 247 12.62 1.37 -12.88
CA ALA A 247 11.71 0.22 -12.88
C ALA A 247 12.35 -1.01 -13.56
N HIS A 248 13.02 -0.81 -14.69
CA HIS A 248 13.76 -1.87 -15.38
C HIS A 248 14.86 -2.47 -14.50
N LEU A 249 15.70 -1.64 -13.86
CA LEU A 249 16.79 -2.11 -12.99
C LEU A 249 16.26 -2.90 -11.79
N ILE A 250 15.19 -2.43 -11.13
CA ILE A 250 14.55 -3.15 -10.02
C ILE A 250 14.00 -4.51 -10.49
N ALA A 251 13.34 -4.54 -11.66
CA ALA A 251 12.78 -5.77 -12.22
C ALA A 251 13.87 -6.83 -12.47
N HIS A 252 15.06 -6.40 -12.89
CA HIS A 252 16.19 -7.28 -13.21
C HIS A 252 17.11 -7.62 -12.02
N MET A 253 16.85 -7.10 -10.82
CA MET A 253 17.58 -7.52 -9.63
C MET A 253 17.43 -9.04 -9.39
N PRO A 254 18.44 -9.70 -8.77
CA PRO A 254 18.38 -11.13 -8.49
C PRO A 254 17.07 -11.55 -7.79
N LYS A 255 16.55 -12.73 -8.17
CA LYS A 255 15.31 -13.31 -7.62
C LYS A 255 15.53 -14.79 -7.31
N HIS A 256 15.01 -15.25 -6.18
CA HIS A 256 15.11 -16.65 -5.76
C HIS A 256 14.20 -17.56 -6.58
N ASP A 257 12.95 -17.15 -6.80
CA ASP A 257 12.02 -17.88 -7.66
C ASP A 257 12.20 -17.46 -9.12
N THR A 258 12.84 -18.32 -9.91
CA THR A 258 13.06 -18.13 -11.35
C THR A 258 11.87 -18.58 -12.21
N SER A 259 10.85 -19.21 -11.62
CA SER A 259 9.67 -19.69 -12.36
C SER A 259 8.65 -18.58 -12.66
N ARG A 260 8.74 -17.46 -11.93
CA ARG A 260 7.89 -16.28 -12.09
C ARG A 260 8.74 -15.02 -12.23
N PRO A 261 8.62 -14.26 -13.34
CA PRO A 261 9.34 -12.99 -13.46
C PRO A 261 8.80 -11.97 -12.45
N ARG A 262 9.69 -11.16 -11.87
CA ARG A 262 9.28 -9.98 -11.10
C ARG A 262 8.58 -8.97 -12.02
N VAL A 263 7.52 -8.35 -11.53
CA VAL A 263 6.88 -7.18 -12.16
C VAL A 263 7.02 -5.97 -11.24
N VAL A 264 7.47 -4.85 -11.78
CA VAL A 264 7.61 -3.57 -11.08
C VAL A 264 6.62 -2.59 -11.68
N ILE A 265 5.77 -2.00 -10.84
CA ILE A 265 4.68 -1.10 -11.24
C ILE A 265 4.90 0.24 -10.51
N ILE A 266 5.21 1.29 -11.25
CA ILE A 266 5.46 2.63 -10.72
C ILE A 266 4.36 3.59 -11.19
N THR A 267 3.55 4.09 -10.26
CA THR A 267 2.55 5.15 -10.53
C THR A 267 3.23 6.52 -10.58
N GLN A 268 2.63 7.48 -11.28
CA GLN A 268 3.20 8.82 -11.48
C GLN A 268 2.13 9.92 -11.38
N GLY A 269 1.25 9.83 -10.37
CA GLY A 269 0.09 10.73 -10.26
C GLY A 269 -0.79 10.71 -11.51
N ALA A 270 -0.91 11.85 -12.19
CA ALA A 270 -1.68 11.99 -13.44
C ALA A 270 -0.91 11.56 -14.70
N ASP A 271 0.39 11.23 -14.59
CA ASP A 271 1.16 10.67 -15.70
C ASP A 271 0.92 9.16 -15.84
N SER A 272 1.47 8.56 -16.89
CA SER A 272 1.28 7.13 -17.17
C SER A 272 1.92 6.24 -16.09
N THR A 273 1.25 5.15 -15.74
CA THR A 273 1.83 4.10 -14.90
C THR A 273 2.87 3.31 -15.69
N ILE A 274 4.06 3.12 -15.12
CA ILE A 274 5.17 2.38 -15.73
C ILE A 274 5.17 0.94 -15.24
N VAL A 275 5.36 -0.02 -16.14
CA VAL A 275 5.48 -1.43 -15.82
C VAL A 275 6.71 -2.03 -16.48
N ALA A 276 7.59 -2.60 -15.65
CA ALA A 276 8.76 -3.36 -16.07
C ALA A 276 8.59 -4.82 -15.65
N THR A 277 8.98 -5.75 -16.52
CA THR A 277 8.94 -7.20 -16.21
C THR A 277 10.34 -7.77 -16.32
N GLN A 278 10.72 -8.61 -15.37
CA GLN A 278 11.99 -9.33 -15.39
C GLN A 278 12.10 -10.19 -16.65
N ASN A 279 13.30 -10.24 -17.24
CA ASN A 279 13.58 -10.94 -18.50
C ASN A 279 12.91 -10.31 -19.73
N SER A 280 12.53 -9.03 -19.66
CA SER A 280 12.06 -8.24 -20.78
C SER A 280 12.75 -6.88 -20.77
N ASP A 281 13.34 -6.52 -21.89
CA ASP A 281 13.87 -5.18 -22.11
C ASP A 281 12.77 -4.18 -22.46
N ASP A 282 11.51 -4.61 -22.53
CA ASP A 282 10.39 -3.74 -22.83
C ASP A 282 9.82 -3.11 -21.56
N ILE A 283 9.60 -1.81 -21.64
CA ILE A 283 8.81 -1.04 -20.70
C ILE A 283 7.42 -0.82 -21.29
N GLN A 284 6.41 -1.12 -20.47
CA GLN A 284 5.02 -0.81 -20.78
C GLN A 284 4.60 0.45 -20.03
N THR A 285 3.91 1.36 -20.71
CA THR A 285 3.32 2.54 -20.09
C THR A 285 1.81 2.53 -20.28
N PHE A 286 1.09 2.73 -19.19
CA PHE A 286 -0.37 2.69 -19.14
C PHE A 286 -0.87 4.10 -18.87
N PRO A 287 -1.54 4.75 -19.84
CA PRO A 287 -2.08 6.08 -19.61
C PRO A 287 -3.13 6.05 -18.50
N THR A 288 -3.08 7.05 -17.63
CA THR A 288 -4.16 7.34 -16.70
C THR A 288 -5.19 8.22 -17.40
N ASN A 289 -6.42 8.24 -16.90
CA ASN A 289 -7.42 9.21 -17.34
C ASN A 289 -7.35 10.41 -16.39
N PRO A 290 -6.86 11.57 -16.82
CA PRO A 290 -6.76 12.73 -15.94
C PRO A 290 -8.14 13.13 -15.40
N ILE A 291 -8.19 13.45 -14.12
CA ILE A 291 -9.40 13.92 -13.45
C ILE A 291 -9.29 15.44 -13.33
N PRO A 292 -10.34 16.20 -13.69
CA PRO A 292 -10.33 17.66 -13.52
C PRO A 292 -10.03 18.04 -12.07
N SER A 293 -9.18 19.05 -11.86
CA SER A 293 -8.73 19.47 -10.53
C SER A 293 -9.87 19.79 -9.55
N GLU A 294 -10.97 20.32 -10.08
CA GLU A 294 -12.18 20.69 -9.37
C GLU A 294 -13.00 19.49 -8.88
N GLU A 295 -12.78 18.29 -9.45
CA GLU A 295 -13.36 17.03 -8.98
C GLU A 295 -12.48 16.34 -7.94
N ILE A 296 -11.22 16.78 -7.77
CA ILE A 296 -10.29 16.17 -6.81
C ILE A 296 -10.55 16.77 -5.42
N ALA A 297 -11.15 15.98 -4.55
CA ALA A 297 -11.33 16.32 -3.15
C ALA A 297 -10.04 16.07 -2.36
N ASP A 298 -9.50 14.85 -2.44
CA ASP A 298 -8.32 14.43 -1.69
C ASP A 298 -7.42 13.48 -2.49
N THR A 299 -6.10 13.67 -2.47
CA THR A 299 -5.16 12.74 -3.11
C THR A 299 -4.65 11.66 -2.14
N ASN A 300 -4.96 11.80 -0.85
CA ASN A 300 -4.59 10.82 0.18
C ASN A 300 -5.25 9.46 -0.10
N GLY A 301 -4.47 8.38 -0.03
CA GLY A 301 -4.95 7.02 -0.32
C GLY A 301 -5.08 6.66 -1.80
N ALA A 302 -4.71 7.54 -2.74
CA ALA A 302 -4.75 7.21 -4.17
C ALA A 302 -3.91 5.97 -4.54
N GLY A 303 -2.70 5.86 -3.98
CA GLY A 303 -1.82 4.70 -4.18
C GLY A 303 -2.33 3.41 -3.53
N ASP A 304 -3.00 3.53 -2.37
CA ASP A 304 -3.66 2.41 -1.70
C ASP A 304 -4.83 1.89 -2.55
N ALA A 305 -5.64 2.82 -3.08
CA ALA A 305 -6.75 2.52 -3.97
C ALA A 305 -6.29 1.92 -5.30
N PHE A 306 -5.18 2.41 -5.86
CA PHE A 306 -4.54 1.78 -7.03
C PHE A 306 -4.16 0.32 -6.73
N SER A 307 -3.46 0.11 -5.61
CA SER A 307 -3.07 -1.24 -5.17
C SER A 307 -4.30 -2.12 -4.95
N ALA A 308 -5.37 -1.59 -4.36
CA ALA A 308 -6.62 -2.30 -4.11
C ALA A 308 -7.31 -2.76 -5.41
N GLY A 309 -7.44 -1.85 -6.38
CA GLY A 309 -8.04 -2.13 -7.68
C GLY A 309 -7.24 -3.19 -8.43
N PHE A 310 -5.92 -3.02 -8.48
CA PHE A 310 -5.03 -4.00 -9.09
C PHE A 310 -5.14 -5.38 -8.44
N LEU A 311 -4.99 -5.45 -7.11
CA LEU A 311 -4.97 -6.73 -6.38
C LEU A 311 -6.30 -7.46 -6.54
N SER A 312 -7.43 -6.75 -6.55
CA SER A 312 -8.74 -7.36 -6.73
C SER A 312 -8.83 -8.16 -8.04
N GLN A 313 -8.42 -7.56 -9.15
CA GLN A 313 -8.51 -8.19 -10.47
C GLN A 313 -7.43 -9.25 -10.65
N PHE A 314 -6.23 -8.99 -10.13
CA PHE A 314 -5.14 -9.96 -10.17
C PHE A 314 -5.48 -11.26 -9.40
N VAL A 315 -6.08 -11.14 -8.20
CA VAL A 315 -6.54 -12.28 -7.40
C VAL A 315 -7.69 -13.04 -8.08
N LEU A 316 -8.53 -12.35 -8.86
CA LEU A 316 -9.56 -12.95 -9.71
C LEU A 316 -8.99 -13.65 -10.96
N GLY A 317 -7.68 -13.61 -11.17
CA GLY A 317 -7.03 -14.20 -12.34
C GLY A 317 -7.26 -13.39 -13.62
N ARG A 318 -7.51 -12.08 -13.52
CA ARG A 318 -7.58 -11.19 -14.70
C ARG A 318 -6.18 -10.87 -15.22
N SER A 319 -6.12 -10.23 -16.39
CA SER A 319 -4.83 -9.83 -16.98
C SER A 319 -4.18 -8.68 -16.20
N PHE A 320 -2.88 -8.46 -16.40
CA PHE A 320 -2.18 -7.29 -15.85
C PHE A 320 -2.79 -5.98 -16.37
N VAL A 321 -3.21 -5.95 -17.64
CA VAL A 321 -3.86 -4.79 -18.25
C VAL A 321 -5.16 -4.45 -17.51
N ASP A 322 -6.04 -5.44 -17.31
CA ASP A 322 -7.29 -5.25 -16.57
C ASP A 322 -7.03 -4.84 -15.12
N SER A 323 -5.97 -5.36 -14.51
CA SER A 323 -5.60 -5.05 -13.13
C SER A 323 -5.09 -3.62 -12.98
N ILE A 324 -4.26 -3.14 -13.91
CA ILE A 324 -3.80 -1.74 -13.92
C ILE A 324 -4.96 -0.80 -14.22
N GLU A 325 -5.85 -1.18 -15.13
CA GLU A 325 -7.07 -0.42 -15.42
C GLU A 325 -7.95 -0.28 -14.17
N ALA A 326 -8.16 -1.37 -13.43
CA ALA A 326 -8.90 -1.34 -12.17
C ALA A 326 -8.22 -0.50 -11.09
N GLY A 327 -6.90 -0.55 -11.01
CA GLY A 327 -6.12 0.31 -10.11
C GLY A 327 -6.35 1.79 -10.42
N ASN A 328 -6.18 2.20 -11.68
CA ASN A 328 -6.41 3.57 -12.12
C ASN A 328 -7.86 4.01 -11.90
N TRP A 329 -8.82 3.14 -12.22
CA TRP A 329 -10.24 3.40 -12.01
C TRP A 329 -10.58 3.62 -10.54
N LEU A 330 -10.08 2.75 -9.65
CA LEU A 330 -10.38 2.85 -8.23
C LEU A 330 -9.67 4.05 -7.57
N ALA A 331 -8.41 4.30 -7.92
CA ALA A 331 -7.71 5.51 -7.50
C ALA A 331 -8.47 6.76 -7.92
N GLY A 332 -8.95 6.81 -9.18
CA GLY A 332 -9.76 7.90 -9.67
C GLY A 332 -11.07 8.10 -8.90
N LYS A 333 -11.67 7.02 -8.37
CA LYS A 333 -12.85 7.13 -7.51
C LYS A 333 -12.49 7.70 -6.14
N VAL A 334 -11.46 7.20 -5.45
CA VAL A 334 -11.19 7.67 -4.09
C VAL A 334 -10.67 9.10 -4.07
N ILE A 335 -10.01 9.58 -5.13
CA ILE A 335 -9.54 10.97 -5.11
C ILE A 335 -10.66 12.02 -5.17
N ARG A 336 -11.91 11.58 -5.42
CA ARG A 336 -13.11 12.41 -5.37
C ARG A 336 -13.77 12.42 -3.98
N GLU A 337 -13.24 11.62 -3.05
CA GLU A 337 -13.68 11.53 -1.66
C GLU A 337 -12.66 12.20 -0.74
N VAL A 338 -13.04 12.47 0.51
CA VAL A 338 -12.10 12.96 1.54
C VAL A 338 -11.38 11.79 2.21
N GLY A 339 -10.04 11.85 2.24
CA GLY A 339 -9.16 10.80 2.72
C GLY A 339 -9.23 9.48 1.94
N PRO A 340 -8.67 8.38 2.49
CA PRO A 340 -8.68 7.04 1.87
C PRO A 340 -10.06 6.37 1.99
N THR A 341 -11.11 7.07 1.57
CA THR A 341 -12.50 6.67 1.68
C THR A 341 -12.98 6.09 0.37
N TYR A 342 -13.62 4.92 0.43
CA TYR A 342 -14.25 4.31 -0.73
C TYR A 342 -15.73 4.75 -0.81
N PRO A 343 -16.24 5.12 -2.00
CA PRO A 343 -17.63 5.59 -2.16
C PRO A 343 -18.65 4.61 -1.58
N GLU A 344 -19.75 5.05 -0.98
CA GLU A 344 -20.72 4.13 -0.35
C GLU A 344 -21.39 3.16 -1.34
N GLN A 345 -21.48 3.54 -2.62
CA GLN A 345 -22.12 2.70 -3.64
C GLN A 345 -21.29 1.45 -3.93
N ASP A 346 -21.97 0.37 -4.35
CA ASP A 346 -21.30 -0.87 -4.74
C ASP A 346 -20.25 -0.61 -5.83
N LEU A 347 -19.04 -1.12 -5.57
CA LEU A 347 -17.94 -1.03 -6.52
C LEU A 347 -18.04 -2.20 -7.48
N VAL A 348 -18.38 -1.91 -8.73
CA VAL A 348 -18.36 -2.89 -9.83
C VAL A 348 -17.39 -2.38 -10.89
N PHE A 349 -16.30 -3.11 -11.07
CA PHE A 349 -15.33 -2.85 -12.12
C PHE A 349 -15.59 -3.76 -13.32
N GLU A 350 -15.73 -3.17 -14.49
CA GLU A 350 -15.79 -3.86 -15.78
C GLU A 350 -14.64 -3.36 -16.65
N PRO A 351 -13.72 -4.24 -17.11
CA PRO A 351 -12.64 -3.83 -18.00
C PRO A 351 -13.19 -3.16 -19.25
N THR A 352 -12.60 -2.04 -19.68
CA THR A 352 -13.10 -1.35 -20.87
C THR A 352 -12.69 -2.05 -22.16
N GLY A 353 -11.63 -2.86 -22.10
CA GLY A 353 -10.96 -3.45 -23.26
C GLY A 353 -10.25 -2.41 -24.14
N LYS A 354 -10.14 -1.15 -23.68
CA LYS A 354 -9.55 -0.04 -24.44
C LYS A 354 -8.17 0.37 -23.94
N LEU A 355 -7.82 0.04 -22.70
CA LEU A 355 -6.50 0.37 -22.15
C LEU A 355 -5.43 -0.47 -22.89
N THR A 356 -4.68 0.20 -23.75
CA THR A 356 -3.59 -0.43 -24.52
C THR A 356 -2.28 0.18 -24.04
N PRO A 357 -1.34 -0.62 -23.48
CA PRO A 357 -0.06 -0.08 -23.08
C PRO A 357 0.73 0.36 -24.31
N SER A 358 1.46 1.46 -24.17
CA SER A 358 2.55 1.73 -25.10
C SER A 358 3.76 0.88 -24.70
N VAL A 359 4.46 0.33 -25.68
CA VAL A 359 5.63 -0.54 -25.44
C VAL A 359 6.86 0.12 -26.02
N LYS A 360 7.92 0.21 -25.22
CA LYS A 360 9.20 0.77 -25.63
C LYS A 360 10.33 -0.10 -25.08
N SER A 361 11.24 -0.52 -25.95
CA SER A 361 12.47 -1.19 -25.52
C SER A 361 13.39 -0.18 -24.82
N ILE A 362 13.89 -0.54 -23.64
CA ILE A 362 14.89 0.22 -22.92
C ILE A 362 16.26 -0.37 -23.27
N SER A 363 17.05 0.36 -24.08
CA SER A 363 18.43 -0.03 -24.32
C SER A 363 19.22 0.16 -23.02
N ALA A 364 19.95 -0.87 -22.60
CA ALA A 364 20.81 -0.89 -21.41
C ALA A 364 21.78 0.31 -21.35
#